data_AF-A0A817UQ43-F1
#
_entry.id   AF-A0A817UQ43-F1
#
_cell.length_a   1.000
_cell.length_b   1.000
_cell.length_c   1.000
_cell.angle_alpha   90.00
_cell.angle_beta   90.00
_cell.angle_gamma   90.00
#
_symmetry.space_group_name_H-M   'P 1'
#
loop_
_entity.id
_entity.type
_entity.pdbx_description
1 polymer ?
#
loop_
_entity_poly.entity_id
_entity_poly.type
_entity_poly.pdbx_seq_one_letter_code
_entity_poly.pdbx_strand_id
1 'polypeptide(L)'
;MTELQDKHEVQNAVVSASGSKTVFYIFFILLILITITCVALSAATLSIVRRDSNSNSNLNSSSKSGSLSLADQITVEDLLKHLEQLQVIADQSGGTRAITTRGFNGTLDYITRQLEQNTKFILHHQYFTVPNYVVRGTPQLQSQVNGAVNSHIYLTDFAYMVFSARANFTSFVRLVVIPNLGCQDADWSSVSAADAVVLVKRGDCTYVEKVTFAENYRVRGLLVYNDGTAADRFQALQGVRAKMNSSVPAFFLSYSMGMQLVNAANDAGENAGIMMNADVSDAEGIGNICADTPSGDITKTIVVGAHSDGVPAGSGINDNGSGTIGLLVLALNLARLFQTSSNNYPTYPYRVRFCWWGAEEIGLLGSIYHVEQAILNSDKEGERFQDYLLNLNYDMLAGPNYRFGIHDSEMAPTSTPLVALNGTSRITALFRQWFTEQKLPWSNSSLGGGSDYVPFLANGLAVGGVNTGAGGIKTAAERDQYAAILGTGNGGIANAAFDTCYHQQCDRITNINPFAYEKVVKAAAYAIEYMGRLNDLEKWLYPQGRPKRLERISRSQLYNTQNDPELY
;
A
#
# COMPACT_ATOMS: atom_id res chain seq x y z
N MET A 1 -79.30 -31.24 -16.55
CA MET A 1 -80.06 -30.10 -17.08
C MET A 1 -79.06 -29.09 -17.61
N THR A 2 -78.97 -29.00 -18.94
CA THR A 2 -78.64 -27.80 -19.78
C THR A 2 -77.42 -26.98 -19.37
N GLU A 3 -76.28 -26.94 -20.08
CA GLU A 3 -76.03 -26.75 -21.53
C GLU A 3 -76.54 -25.41 -22.11
N LEU A 4 -75.61 -24.72 -22.79
CA LEU A 4 -75.77 -23.76 -23.93
C LEU A 4 -76.15 -22.30 -23.65
N GLN A 5 -75.25 -21.37 -24.01
CA GLN A 5 -75.17 -20.72 -25.35
C GLN A 5 -73.92 -19.81 -25.40
N ASP A 6 -72.92 -20.04 -26.28
CA ASP A 6 -72.84 -19.63 -27.71
C ASP A 6 -73.00 -18.10 -27.90
N LYS A 7 -72.30 -17.36 -28.78
CA LYS A 7 -71.23 -17.55 -29.77
C LYS A 7 -71.04 -16.15 -30.36
N HIS A 8 -69.81 -15.72 -30.67
CA HIS A 8 -69.55 -15.11 -31.99
C HIS A 8 -68.05 -15.11 -32.30
N GLU A 9 -67.75 -15.70 -33.45
CA GLU A 9 -66.45 -16.00 -34.04
C GLU A 9 -65.65 -14.77 -34.52
N VAL A 10 -64.33 -14.91 -34.41
CA VAL A 10 -63.33 -14.77 -35.48
C VAL A 10 -63.81 -14.14 -36.80
N GLN A 11 -63.31 -12.94 -37.09
CA GLN A 11 -62.88 -12.57 -38.45
C GLN A 11 -61.92 -11.37 -38.42
N ASN A 12 -60.88 -11.48 -39.25
CA ASN A 12 -60.00 -10.41 -39.76
C ASN A 12 -58.71 -10.08 -38.98
N ALA A 13 -57.72 -10.94 -39.22
CA ALA A 13 -56.35 -10.49 -39.49
C ALA A 13 -56.29 -9.71 -40.81
N VAL A 14 -55.24 -8.89 -40.95
CA VAL A 14 -54.84 -8.06 -42.12
C VAL A 14 -55.46 -6.65 -42.13
N VAL A 15 -54.72 -5.67 -41.61
CA VAL A 15 -54.29 -4.41 -42.26
C VAL A 15 -53.68 -3.47 -41.20
N SER A 16 -52.43 -3.05 -41.43
CA SER A 16 -51.78 -1.79 -40.99
C SER A 16 -50.35 -1.92 -40.41
N ALA A 17 -49.60 -2.96 -40.77
CA ALA A 17 -48.14 -2.91 -40.71
C ALA A 17 -47.55 -2.12 -41.89
N SER A 18 -47.79 -0.80 -41.98
CA SER A 18 -47.11 0.08 -42.95
C SER A 18 -46.76 1.48 -42.43
N GLY A 19 -47.16 1.87 -41.21
CA GLY A 19 -46.90 3.21 -40.67
C GLY A 19 -45.57 3.41 -39.93
N SER A 20 -44.90 2.34 -39.48
CA SER A 20 -43.76 2.45 -38.55
C SER A 20 -42.38 2.48 -39.22
N LYS A 21 -42.23 1.96 -40.45
CA LYS A 21 -40.94 1.93 -41.16
C LYS A 21 -40.58 3.27 -41.80
N THR A 22 -41.56 4.09 -42.17
CA THR A 22 -41.34 5.40 -42.81
C THR A 22 -40.81 6.45 -41.82
N VAL A 23 -41.23 6.39 -40.55
CA VAL A 23 -40.78 7.32 -39.50
C VAL A 23 -39.32 7.05 -39.11
N PHE A 24 -38.88 5.79 -39.12
CA PHE A 24 -37.50 5.41 -38.83
C PHE A 24 -36.52 5.83 -39.94
N TYR A 25 -36.94 5.74 -41.21
CA TYR A 25 -36.11 6.17 -42.34
C TYR A 25 -35.93 7.69 -42.41
N ILE A 26 -36.95 8.47 -42.05
CA ILE A 26 -36.85 9.94 -42.02
C ILE A 26 -35.89 10.42 -40.93
N PHE A 27 -35.90 9.77 -39.75
CA PHE A 27 -34.97 10.10 -38.66
C PHE A 27 -33.51 9.76 -39.01
N PHE A 28 -33.28 8.65 -39.71
CA PHE A 28 -31.93 8.23 -40.11
C PHE A 28 -31.34 9.12 -41.22
N ILE A 29 -32.17 9.58 -42.17
CA ILE A 29 -31.75 10.52 -43.22
C ILE A 29 -31.44 11.90 -42.64
N LEU A 30 -32.20 12.37 -41.63
CA LEU A 30 -31.93 13.64 -40.95
C LEU A 30 -30.59 13.63 -40.20
N LEU A 31 -30.24 12.51 -39.54
CA LEU A 31 -28.96 12.36 -38.85
C LEU A 31 -27.76 12.39 -39.81
N ILE A 32 -27.88 11.73 -40.97
CA ILE A 32 -26.81 11.70 -41.98
C ILE A 32 -26.59 13.09 -42.60
N LEU A 33 -27.66 13.86 -42.85
CA LEU A 33 -27.58 15.23 -43.37
C LEU A 33 -26.94 16.23 -42.38
N ILE A 34 -27.14 16.04 -41.07
CA ILE A 34 -26.51 16.86 -40.03
C ILE A 34 -25.02 16.54 -39.91
N THR A 35 -24.61 15.27 -40.06
CA THR A 35 -23.18 14.91 -40.05
C THR A 35 -22.40 15.40 -41.27
N ILE A 36 -23.03 15.49 -42.45
CA ILE A 36 -22.37 15.96 -43.68
C ILE A 36 -22.21 17.50 -43.68
N THR A 37 -23.07 18.24 -42.99
CA THR A 37 -22.96 19.71 -42.87
C THR A 37 -21.90 20.16 -41.86
N CYS A 38 -21.65 19.40 -40.78
CA CYS A 38 -20.58 19.71 -39.82
C CYS A 38 -19.15 19.45 -40.34
N VAL A 39 -18.98 18.51 -41.27
CA VAL A 39 -17.67 18.21 -41.88
C VAL A 39 -17.31 19.21 -42.99
N ALA A 40 -18.30 19.86 -43.61
CA ALA A 40 -18.07 20.90 -44.62
C ALA A 40 -17.67 22.28 -44.03
N LEU A 41 -18.04 22.58 -42.78
CA LEU A 41 -17.66 23.85 -42.12
C LEU A 41 -16.26 23.84 -41.47
N SER A 42 -15.66 22.66 -41.27
CA SER A 42 -14.32 22.52 -40.66
C SER A 42 -13.17 22.53 -41.68
N ALA A 43 -13.49 22.47 -42.98
CA ALA A 43 -12.50 22.50 -44.07
C ALA A 43 -12.32 23.89 -44.74
N ALA A 44 -13.03 24.93 -44.30
CA ALA A 44 -13.04 26.26 -44.93
C ALA A 44 -12.37 27.39 -44.10
N THR A 45 -11.59 27.08 -43.07
CA THR A 45 -10.83 28.08 -42.28
C THR A 45 -9.31 27.84 -42.26
N LEU A 46 -8.80 27.03 -43.19
CA LEU A 46 -7.35 26.85 -43.40
C LEU A 46 -6.88 27.46 -44.72
N SER A 47 -7.18 28.74 -44.96
CA SER A 47 -6.43 29.55 -45.95
C SER A 47 -6.62 31.02 -45.62
N ILE A 48 -5.53 31.80 -45.72
CA ILE A 48 -5.45 33.27 -45.55
C ILE A 48 -5.20 33.70 -44.09
N VAL A 49 -3.92 33.86 -43.71
CA VAL A 49 -3.19 35.15 -43.72
C VAL A 49 -1.71 34.84 -43.49
N ARG A 50 -0.87 35.28 -44.42
CA ARG A 50 0.60 35.30 -44.31
C ARG A 50 1.03 36.77 -44.33
N ARG A 51 1.82 37.15 -43.33
CA ARG A 51 2.70 38.33 -43.20
C ARG A 51 2.07 39.73 -43.21
N ASP A 52 2.28 40.45 -42.12
CA ASP A 52 3.05 41.69 -42.21
C ASP A 52 3.90 41.96 -40.96
N SER A 53 4.82 42.89 -41.09
CA SER A 53 6.17 42.88 -40.52
C SER A 53 6.40 43.95 -39.42
N ASN A 54 7.33 43.65 -38.50
CA ASN A 54 8.16 44.56 -37.69
C ASN A 54 7.53 45.53 -36.65
N SER A 55 7.86 45.31 -35.37
CA SER A 55 8.61 46.30 -34.58
C SER A 55 9.27 45.67 -33.34
N ASN A 56 10.42 46.22 -32.97
CA ASN A 56 11.41 45.71 -32.04
C ASN A 56 10.91 45.52 -30.59
N SER A 57 11.30 44.40 -29.97
CA SER A 57 11.84 44.42 -28.61
C SER A 57 12.80 43.24 -28.39
N ASN A 58 14.02 43.58 -28.01
CA ASN A 58 15.09 42.65 -27.67
C ASN A 58 14.69 41.82 -26.45
N LEU A 59 14.40 40.54 -26.65
CA LEU A 59 14.52 39.53 -25.61
C LEU A 59 15.37 38.41 -26.18
N ASN A 60 16.55 38.24 -25.58
CA ASN A 60 17.47 37.15 -25.82
C ASN A 60 16.70 35.82 -25.90
N SER A 61 16.50 35.32 -27.11
CA SER A 61 16.25 33.91 -27.36
C SER A 61 17.53 33.16 -27.04
N SER A 62 17.78 32.94 -25.75
CA SER A 62 18.62 31.82 -25.35
C SER A 62 17.90 30.57 -25.84
N SER A 63 18.41 29.98 -26.91
CA SER A 63 18.08 28.64 -27.34
C SER A 63 18.16 27.73 -26.12
N LYS A 64 17.01 27.24 -25.62
CA LYS A 64 16.98 26.06 -24.74
C LYS A 64 17.62 24.91 -25.52
N SER A 65 18.93 24.75 -25.38
CA SER A 65 19.53 23.43 -25.44
C SER A 65 18.92 22.67 -24.26
N GLY A 66 17.80 21.99 -24.50
CA GLY A 66 17.02 21.34 -23.46
C GLY A 66 17.86 20.25 -22.79
N SER A 67 18.28 20.50 -21.54
CA SER A 67 18.82 19.43 -20.69
C SER A 67 17.75 18.35 -20.59
N LEU A 68 18.10 17.10 -20.91
CA LEU A 68 17.26 15.95 -20.61
C LEU A 68 17.09 15.87 -19.07
N SER A 69 15.87 15.61 -18.61
CA SER A 69 15.55 15.33 -17.20
C SER A 69 14.84 13.99 -17.06
N LEU A 70 15.00 13.33 -15.91
CA LEU A 70 14.31 12.07 -15.61
C LEU A 70 12.81 12.30 -15.44
N ALA A 71 12.42 13.42 -14.82
CA ALA A 71 11.01 13.77 -14.64
C ALA A 71 10.28 13.95 -15.99
N ASP A 72 10.92 14.52 -17.00
CA ASP A 72 10.33 14.68 -18.34
C ASP A 72 10.16 13.35 -19.08
N GLN A 73 10.85 12.27 -18.66
CA GLN A 73 10.69 10.94 -19.26
C GLN A 73 9.51 10.15 -18.66
N ILE A 74 8.91 10.63 -17.58
CA ILE A 74 7.76 9.96 -16.97
C ILE A 74 6.50 10.31 -17.75
N THR A 75 5.83 9.29 -18.27
CA THR A 75 4.55 9.41 -18.98
C THR A 75 3.48 8.60 -18.27
N VAL A 76 2.23 9.06 -18.35
CA VAL A 76 1.11 8.35 -17.74
C VAL A 76 0.81 7.05 -18.49
N GLU A 77 1.06 7.01 -19.80
CA GLU A 77 0.87 5.85 -20.65
C GLU A 77 1.80 4.69 -20.25
N ASP A 78 3.09 4.96 -20.02
CA ASP A 78 4.03 3.93 -19.55
C ASP A 78 3.64 3.41 -18.17
N LEU A 79 3.24 4.32 -17.27
CA LEU A 79 2.80 3.97 -15.92
C LEU A 79 1.57 3.04 -15.96
N LEU A 80 0.53 3.41 -16.70
CA LEU A 80 -0.70 2.62 -16.81
C LEU A 80 -0.47 1.29 -17.52
N LYS A 81 0.33 1.25 -18.59
CA LYS A 81 0.68 0.01 -19.30
C LYS A 81 1.30 -1.04 -18.38
N HIS A 82 2.25 -0.64 -17.54
CA HIS A 82 2.88 -1.56 -16.59
C HIS A 82 1.94 -1.94 -15.43
N LEU A 83 1.08 -1.01 -15.00
CA LEU A 83 0.10 -1.25 -13.94
C LEU A 83 -1.03 -2.21 -14.38
N GLU A 84 -1.47 -2.11 -15.63
CA GLU A 84 -2.39 -3.08 -16.27
C GLU A 84 -1.82 -4.49 -16.24
N GLN A 85 -0.50 -4.67 -16.40
CA GLN A 85 0.10 -6.00 -16.27
C GLN A 85 0.07 -6.54 -14.84
N LEU A 86 0.23 -5.69 -13.82
CA LEU A 86 -0.01 -6.14 -12.44
C LEU A 86 -1.45 -6.57 -12.21
N GLN A 87 -2.42 -5.86 -12.80
CA GLN A 87 -3.83 -6.27 -12.73
C GLN A 87 -4.05 -7.64 -13.38
N VAL A 88 -3.46 -7.89 -14.55
CA VAL A 88 -3.54 -9.21 -15.22
C VAL A 88 -2.92 -10.30 -14.35
N ILE A 89 -1.75 -10.05 -13.75
CA ILE A 89 -1.08 -11.00 -12.84
C ILE A 89 -1.98 -11.33 -11.65
N ALA A 90 -2.59 -10.32 -11.02
CA ALA A 90 -3.50 -10.51 -9.91
C ALA A 90 -4.73 -11.32 -10.32
N ASP A 91 -5.42 -10.94 -11.40
CA ASP A 91 -6.63 -11.60 -11.88
C ASP A 91 -6.39 -13.08 -12.23
N GLN A 92 -5.25 -13.40 -12.84
CA GLN A 92 -4.86 -14.78 -13.17
C GLN A 92 -4.43 -15.60 -11.94
N SER A 93 -4.25 -14.95 -10.79
CA SER A 93 -3.72 -15.53 -9.56
C SER A 93 -4.70 -15.54 -8.40
N GLY A 94 -6.00 -15.42 -8.67
CA GLY A 94 -7.05 -15.42 -7.64
C GLY A 94 -7.43 -14.02 -7.14
N GLY A 95 -7.06 -12.98 -7.89
CA GLY A 95 -7.45 -11.60 -7.61
C GLY A 95 -6.55 -10.85 -6.63
N THR A 96 -5.41 -11.43 -6.23
CA THR A 96 -4.50 -10.87 -5.22
C THR A 96 -3.03 -11.05 -5.58
N ARG A 97 -2.18 -10.20 -5.00
CA ARG A 97 -0.71 -10.26 -5.05
C ARG A 97 -0.10 -10.45 -3.66
N ALA A 98 -0.88 -10.95 -2.70
CA ALA A 98 -0.40 -11.26 -1.36
C ALA A 98 0.73 -12.26 -1.36
N ILE A 99 1.62 -12.18 -0.37
CA ILE A 99 2.74 -13.11 -0.25
C ILE A 99 2.25 -14.57 -0.22
N THR A 100 3.09 -15.50 -0.67
CA THR A 100 2.77 -16.92 -0.91
C THR A 100 1.79 -17.22 -2.05
N THR A 101 1.20 -16.21 -2.69
CA THR A 101 0.33 -16.42 -3.86
C THR A 101 1.13 -16.46 -5.16
N ARG A 102 0.51 -17.00 -6.22
CA ARG A 102 1.05 -16.90 -7.59
C ARG A 102 1.15 -15.44 -8.06
N GLY A 103 0.31 -14.55 -7.53
CA GLY A 103 0.30 -13.15 -7.92
C GLY A 103 1.56 -12.43 -7.46
N PHE A 104 1.98 -12.66 -6.22
CA PHE A 104 3.24 -12.13 -5.69
C PHE A 104 4.45 -12.58 -6.51
N ASN A 105 4.59 -13.89 -6.75
CA ASN A 105 5.70 -14.42 -7.55
C ASN A 105 5.65 -13.89 -8.99
N GLY A 106 4.46 -13.80 -9.58
CA GLY A 106 4.26 -13.22 -10.91
C GLY A 106 4.66 -11.74 -10.98
N THR A 107 4.43 -10.97 -9.92
CA THR A 107 4.89 -9.58 -9.80
C THR A 107 6.42 -9.50 -9.78
N LEU A 108 7.08 -10.29 -8.92
CA LEU A 108 8.54 -10.35 -8.84
C LEU A 108 9.18 -10.77 -10.17
N ASP A 109 8.62 -11.80 -10.82
CA ASP A 109 9.06 -12.27 -12.13
C ASP A 109 8.90 -11.19 -13.21
N TYR A 110 7.79 -10.44 -13.18
CA TYR A 110 7.54 -9.37 -14.13
C TYR A 110 8.58 -8.25 -14.00
N ILE A 111 8.83 -7.78 -12.77
CA ILE A 111 9.83 -6.75 -12.47
C ILE A 111 11.22 -7.20 -12.93
N THR A 112 11.62 -8.42 -12.53
CA THR A 112 12.92 -9.01 -12.88
C THR A 112 13.10 -9.02 -14.40
N ARG A 113 12.13 -9.57 -15.14
CA ARG A 113 12.19 -9.62 -16.61
C ARG A 113 12.28 -8.24 -17.25
N GLN A 114 11.51 -7.27 -16.75
CA GLN A 114 11.57 -5.91 -17.30
C GLN A 114 12.96 -5.28 -17.09
N LEU A 115 13.57 -5.48 -15.93
CA LEU A 115 14.90 -4.95 -15.64
C LEU A 115 15.98 -5.64 -16.46
N GLU A 116 15.96 -6.98 -16.56
CA GLU A 116 16.93 -7.75 -17.35
C GLU A 116 16.89 -7.39 -18.84
N GLN A 117 15.69 -7.21 -19.39
CA GLN A 117 15.51 -6.98 -20.82
C GLN A 117 15.81 -5.54 -21.24
N ASN A 118 15.64 -4.57 -20.34
CA ASN A 118 15.65 -3.14 -20.71
C ASN A 118 16.76 -2.34 -20.01
N THR A 119 17.51 -2.94 -19.09
CA THR A 119 18.56 -2.25 -18.34
C THR A 119 19.87 -3.04 -18.35
N LYS A 120 20.92 -2.39 -17.83
CA LYS A 120 22.19 -3.06 -17.45
C LYS A 120 22.39 -3.01 -15.95
N PHE A 121 21.31 -2.86 -15.19
CA PHE A 121 21.38 -2.78 -13.73
C PHE A 121 21.77 -4.13 -13.16
N ILE A 122 22.47 -4.12 -12.03
CA ILE A 122 22.93 -5.33 -11.36
C ILE A 122 21.81 -5.79 -10.42
N LEU A 123 21.24 -6.96 -10.71
CA LEU A 123 20.11 -7.49 -9.93
C LEU A 123 20.58 -8.30 -8.73
N HIS A 124 19.90 -8.11 -7.62
CA HIS A 124 20.09 -8.80 -6.36
C HIS A 124 18.75 -9.34 -5.89
N HIS A 125 18.72 -10.63 -5.55
CA HIS A 125 17.56 -11.26 -4.94
C HIS A 125 17.87 -11.58 -3.48
N GLN A 126 16.97 -11.22 -2.58
CA GLN A 126 17.05 -11.55 -1.16
C GLN A 126 15.84 -12.38 -0.80
N TYR A 127 16.05 -13.58 -0.29
CA TYR A 127 14.97 -14.45 0.16
C TYR A 127 15.02 -14.61 1.68
N PHE A 128 13.84 -14.64 2.30
CA PHE A 128 13.70 -14.83 3.74
C PHE A 128 12.44 -15.64 4.07
N THR A 129 12.40 -16.12 5.31
CA THR A 129 11.31 -16.93 5.86
C THR A 129 10.40 -16.04 6.71
N VAL A 130 9.09 -16.25 6.56
CA VAL A 130 8.05 -15.62 7.38
C VAL A 130 7.44 -16.67 8.30
N PRO A 131 7.62 -16.57 9.63
CA PRO A 131 7.23 -17.63 10.56
C PRO A 131 5.71 -17.72 10.74
N ASN A 132 5.17 -18.93 10.98
CA ASN A 132 3.76 -19.17 11.33
C ASN A 132 2.74 -18.41 10.45
N TYR A 133 3.01 -18.34 9.15
CA TYR A 133 2.17 -17.59 8.20
C TYR A 133 1.19 -18.48 7.44
N VAL A 134 1.65 -19.65 6.99
CA VAL A 134 0.84 -20.56 6.19
C VAL A 134 -0.09 -21.35 7.11
N VAL A 135 -1.38 -21.06 7.03
CA VAL A 135 -2.43 -21.84 7.69
C VAL A 135 -2.82 -23.02 6.80
N ARG A 136 -2.68 -24.25 7.33
CA ARG A 136 -3.03 -25.48 6.62
C ARG A 136 -4.42 -25.95 7.02
N GLY A 137 -5.30 -26.10 6.03
CA GLY A 137 -6.70 -26.42 6.27
C GLY A 137 -7.47 -25.25 6.91
N THR A 138 -8.63 -25.54 7.47
CA THR A 138 -9.49 -24.53 8.10
C THR A 138 -9.27 -24.56 9.62
N PRO A 139 -8.85 -23.45 10.25
CA PRO A 139 -8.82 -23.33 11.71
C PRO A 139 -10.16 -23.73 12.32
N GLN A 140 -10.12 -24.35 13.50
CA GLN A 140 -11.31 -24.81 14.22
C GLN A 140 -11.37 -24.11 15.57
N LEU A 141 -12.58 -23.65 15.92
CA LEU A 141 -12.88 -23.10 17.23
C LEU A 141 -14.20 -23.69 17.71
N GLN A 142 -14.18 -24.22 18.93
CA GLN A 142 -15.36 -24.73 19.61
C GLN A 142 -15.44 -24.14 21.01
N SER A 143 -16.66 -23.84 21.45
CA SER A 143 -16.94 -23.53 22.84
C SER A 143 -17.80 -24.60 23.48
N GLN A 144 -17.60 -24.81 24.77
CA GLN A 144 -18.46 -25.63 25.62
C GLN A 144 -19.02 -24.75 26.73
N VAL A 145 -20.33 -24.77 26.92
CA VAL A 145 -21.02 -24.07 28.01
C VAL A 145 -21.98 -25.07 28.64
N ASN A 146 -21.81 -25.40 29.91
CA ASN A 146 -22.65 -26.38 30.64
C ASN A 146 -22.78 -27.74 29.92
N GLY A 147 -21.70 -28.18 29.28
CA GLY A 147 -21.66 -29.42 28.51
C GLY A 147 -22.20 -29.33 27.08
N ALA A 148 -22.94 -28.26 26.72
CA ALA A 148 -23.35 -28.02 25.35
C ALA A 148 -22.17 -27.51 24.51
N VAL A 149 -21.90 -28.18 23.39
CA VAL A 149 -20.78 -27.85 22.50
C VAL A 149 -21.28 -27.13 21.26
N ASN A 150 -20.65 -25.99 20.95
CA ASN A 150 -20.93 -25.20 19.75
C ASN A 150 -19.65 -25.09 18.92
N SER A 151 -19.77 -25.34 17.61
CA SER A 151 -18.70 -25.10 16.64
C SER A 151 -18.93 -23.76 15.95
N HIS A 152 -17.85 -23.03 15.71
CA HIS A 152 -17.89 -21.67 15.16
C HIS A 152 -17.37 -21.66 13.72
N ILE A 153 -17.86 -20.72 12.91
CA ILE A 153 -17.57 -20.62 11.49
C ILE A 153 -16.36 -19.71 11.25
N TYR A 154 -15.32 -20.27 10.62
CA TYR A 154 -14.13 -19.52 10.24
C TYR A 154 -14.46 -18.39 9.23
N LEU A 155 -13.84 -17.23 9.41
CA LEU A 155 -14.08 -15.97 8.69
C LEU A 155 -15.47 -15.33 8.86
N THR A 156 -16.33 -15.91 9.68
CA THR A 156 -17.61 -15.30 10.08
C THR A 156 -17.58 -14.98 11.57
N ASP A 157 -17.35 -15.99 12.39
CA ASP A 157 -17.34 -15.87 13.85
C ASP A 157 -15.92 -15.58 14.36
N PHE A 158 -14.89 -16.14 13.72
CA PHE A 158 -13.50 -15.95 14.11
C PHE A 158 -12.53 -16.06 12.94
N ALA A 159 -11.33 -15.50 13.10
CA ALA A 159 -10.21 -15.57 12.18
C ALA A 159 -8.89 -15.84 12.91
N TYR A 160 -7.93 -16.46 12.21
CA TYR A 160 -6.59 -16.68 12.72
C TYR A 160 -5.82 -15.36 12.74
N MET A 161 -5.11 -15.07 13.84
CA MET A 161 -4.19 -13.94 13.87
C MET A 161 -2.86 -14.34 13.23
N VAL A 162 -2.40 -13.58 12.23
CA VAL A 162 -1.13 -13.82 11.53
C VAL A 162 0.01 -13.92 12.56
N PHE A 163 0.96 -14.86 12.37
CA PHE A 163 2.06 -15.18 13.31
C PHE A 163 1.70 -15.90 14.62
N SER A 164 0.41 -16.15 14.89
CA SER A 164 -0.02 -16.90 16.06
C SER A 164 0.65 -18.29 16.13
N ALA A 165 0.86 -18.79 17.34
CA ALA A 165 1.36 -20.16 17.50
C ALA A 165 0.36 -21.20 16.94
N ARG A 166 0.88 -22.38 16.63
CA ARG A 166 0.09 -23.59 16.36
C ARG A 166 -0.83 -23.90 17.54
N ALA A 167 -2.06 -24.31 17.26
CA ALA A 167 -2.99 -24.81 18.27
C ALA A 167 -3.39 -26.27 17.97
N ASN A 168 -3.33 -27.13 18.98
CA ASN A 168 -3.77 -28.52 18.91
C ASN A 168 -4.40 -28.96 20.24
N PHE A 169 -5.56 -28.41 20.57
CA PHE A 169 -6.29 -28.69 21.79
C PHE A 169 -7.09 -29.99 21.63
N THR A 170 -6.85 -30.94 22.53
CA THR A 170 -7.55 -32.24 22.57
C THR A 170 -8.68 -32.29 23.60
N SER A 171 -8.88 -31.21 24.37
CA SER A 171 -9.91 -31.06 25.39
C SER A 171 -10.29 -29.59 25.55
N PHE A 172 -11.48 -29.33 26.07
CA PHE A 172 -11.88 -27.96 26.42
C PHE A 172 -10.99 -27.42 27.56
N VAL A 173 -10.47 -26.21 27.36
CA VAL A 173 -9.68 -25.47 28.35
C VAL A 173 -10.55 -24.36 28.92
N ARG A 174 -10.51 -24.15 30.24
CA ARG A 174 -11.28 -23.12 30.94
C ARG A 174 -11.12 -21.75 30.27
N LEU A 175 -12.24 -21.08 30.03
CA LEU A 175 -12.30 -19.70 29.53
C LEU A 175 -12.23 -18.69 30.68
N VAL A 176 -11.44 -17.64 30.53
CA VAL A 176 -11.31 -16.53 31.49
C VAL A 176 -11.43 -15.20 30.75
N VAL A 177 -12.23 -14.27 31.27
CA VAL A 177 -12.31 -12.91 30.72
C VAL A 177 -11.26 -12.04 31.39
N ILE A 178 -10.44 -11.35 30.59
CA ILE A 178 -9.57 -10.29 31.10
C ILE A 178 -10.40 -9.01 31.23
N PRO A 179 -10.43 -8.38 32.42
CA PRO A 179 -11.13 -7.11 32.63
C PRO A 179 -10.65 -5.97 31.72
N ASN A 180 -11.48 -4.94 31.62
CA ASN A 180 -11.20 -3.71 30.87
C ASN A 180 -10.86 -4.01 29.40
N LEU A 181 -9.66 -3.61 28.96
CA LEU A 181 -9.16 -3.83 27.61
C LEU A 181 -7.95 -4.77 27.59
N GLY A 182 -7.49 -5.28 28.74
CA GLY A 182 -6.26 -6.08 28.82
C GLY A 182 -5.01 -5.31 28.37
N CYS A 183 -5.00 -3.98 28.56
CA CYS A 183 -3.94 -3.10 28.12
C CYS A 183 -2.97 -2.71 29.23
N GLN A 184 -3.29 -3.08 30.48
CA GLN A 184 -2.48 -2.80 31.65
C GLN A 184 -2.19 -4.10 32.39
N ASP A 185 -1.02 -4.20 33.01
CA ASP A 185 -0.64 -5.38 33.81
C ASP A 185 -1.65 -5.69 34.94
N ALA A 186 -2.29 -4.66 35.50
CA ALA A 186 -3.36 -4.78 36.49
C ALA A 186 -4.59 -5.54 35.97
N ASP A 187 -4.90 -5.45 34.67
CA ASP A 187 -6.02 -6.18 34.07
C ASP A 187 -5.77 -7.69 34.17
N TRP A 188 -4.53 -8.11 33.90
CA TRP A 188 -4.14 -9.51 33.84
C TRP A 188 -3.86 -10.12 35.22
N SER A 189 -3.19 -9.39 36.12
CA SER A 189 -2.90 -9.84 37.49
C SER A 189 -4.14 -9.92 38.39
N SER A 190 -5.23 -9.24 38.01
CA SER A 190 -6.51 -9.30 38.76
C SER A 190 -7.27 -10.62 38.60
N VAL A 191 -6.87 -11.48 37.65
CA VAL A 191 -7.54 -12.75 37.34
C VAL A 191 -6.56 -13.92 37.29
N SER A 192 -7.04 -15.12 37.60
CA SER A 192 -6.24 -16.35 37.47
C SER A 192 -6.23 -16.82 36.01
N ALA A 193 -5.38 -16.21 35.19
CA ALA A 193 -5.31 -16.44 33.73
C ALA A 193 -4.38 -17.60 33.30
N ALA A 194 -3.43 -18.00 34.15
CA ALA A 194 -2.50 -19.07 33.84
C ALA A 194 -3.25 -20.37 33.48
N ASP A 195 -2.72 -21.08 32.49
CA ASP A 195 -3.28 -22.33 31.95
C ASP A 195 -4.70 -22.24 31.35
N ALA A 196 -5.29 -21.04 31.26
CA ALA A 196 -6.61 -20.80 30.68
C ALA A 196 -6.54 -20.35 29.22
N VAL A 197 -7.67 -20.41 28.50
CA VAL A 197 -7.88 -19.58 27.32
C VAL A 197 -8.48 -18.27 27.78
N VAL A 198 -7.90 -17.15 27.36
CA VAL A 198 -8.33 -15.83 27.78
C VAL A 198 -9.07 -15.10 26.67
N LEU A 199 -10.09 -14.34 27.05
CA LEU A 199 -10.87 -13.47 26.17
C LEU A 199 -10.61 -12.01 26.51
N VAL A 200 -10.19 -11.23 25.50
CA VAL A 200 -9.80 -9.82 25.64
C VAL A 200 -10.53 -8.98 24.61
N LYS A 201 -11.09 -7.85 25.02
CA LYS A 201 -11.79 -6.92 24.11
C LYS A 201 -10.80 -6.13 23.25
N ARG A 202 -11.13 -5.88 21.98
CA ARG A 202 -10.47 -4.85 21.15
C ARG A 202 -10.53 -3.50 21.87
N GLY A 203 -9.46 -2.71 21.78
CA GLY A 203 -9.36 -1.44 22.49
C GLY A 203 -8.09 -0.69 22.13
N ASP A 204 -7.62 0.14 23.07
CA ASP A 204 -6.63 1.18 22.83
C ASP A 204 -5.19 0.67 22.61
N CYS A 205 -4.84 -0.48 23.19
CA CYS A 205 -3.56 -1.13 22.95
C CYS A 205 -3.61 -2.09 21.75
N THR A 206 -2.46 -2.26 21.13
CA THR A 206 -2.27 -3.10 19.95
C THR A 206 -2.53 -4.59 20.25
N TYR A 207 -2.81 -5.35 19.20
CA TYR A 207 -2.95 -6.81 19.30
C TYR A 207 -1.65 -7.50 19.69
N VAL A 208 -0.50 -6.96 19.25
CA VAL A 208 0.84 -7.43 19.64
C VAL A 208 1.06 -7.27 21.15
N GLU A 209 0.63 -6.15 21.74
CA GLU A 209 0.69 -5.94 23.19
C GLU A 209 -0.19 -6.93 23.95
N LYS A 210 -1.42 -7.18 23.49
CA LYS A 210 -2.32 -8.17 24.11
C LYS A 210 -1.73 -9.59 24.07
N VAL A 211 -1.13 -9.98 22.95
CA VAL A 211 -0.40 -11.25 22.82
C VAL A 211 0.80 -11.28 23.76
N THR A 212 1.53 -10.17 23.89
CA THR A 212 2.69 -10.07 24.80
C THR A 212 2.27 -10.27 26.26
N PHE A 213 1.16 -9.68 26.69
CA PHE A 213 0.61 -9.96 28.02
C PHE A 213 0.17 -11.42 28.16
N ALA A 214 -0.51 -11.99 27.17
CA ALA A 214 -0.92 -13.39 27.17
C ALA A 214 0.28 -14.34 27.39
N GLU A 215 1.41 -14.08 26.72
CA GLU A 215 2.65 -14.83 26.93
C GLU A 215 3.20 -14.66 28.35
N ASN A 216 3.28 -13.43 28.85
CA ASN A 216 3.80 -13.12 30.19
C ASN A 216 3.00 -13.83 31.30
N TYR A 217 1.68 -13.93 31.13
CA TYR A 217 0.77 -14.59 32.07
C TYR A 217 0.59 -16.09 31.82
N ARG A 218 1.36 -16.67 30.87
CA ARG A 218 1.41 -18.12 30.58
C ARG A 218 0.02 -18.72 30.32
N VAL A 219 -0.79 -18.00 29.54
CA VAL A 219 -2.10 -18.49 29.11
C VAL A 219 -1.93 -19.55 28.02
N ARG A 220 -2.94 -20.40 27.84
CA ARG A 220 -2.93 -21.47 26.83
C ARG A 220 -3.38 -21.02 25.44
N GLY A 221 -4.17 -19.96 25.38
CA GLY A 221 -4.65 -19.37 24.14
C GLY A 221 -5.27 -18.00 24.38
N LEU A 222 -5.26 -17.16 23.36
CA LEU A 222 -5.82 -15.82 23.38
C LEU A 222 -6.97 -15.70 22.36
N LEU A 223 -8.07 -15.14 22.79
CA LEU A 223 -9.20 -14.75 21.96
C LEU A 223 -9.34 -13.23 22.07
N VAL A 224 -9.17 -12.51 20.97
CA VAL A 224 -9.46 -11.07 20.92
C VAL A 224 -10.78 -10.87 20.21
N TYR A 225 -11.76 -10.20 20.81
CA TYR A 225 -13.05 -9.96 20.14
C TYR A 225 -13.26 -8.50 19.79
N ASN A 226 -13.92 -8.26 18.66
CA ASN A 226 -14.27 -6.91 18.21
C ASN A 226 -15.18 -6.20 19.23
N ASP A 227 -15.30 -4.88 19.18
CA ASP A 227 -15.94 -4.12 20.27
C ASP A 227 -17.35 -3.59 19.98
N GLY A 228 -17.83 -3.71 18.74
CA GLY A 228 -19.16 -3.28 18.32
C GLY A 228 -19.39 -1.77 18.35
N THR A 229 -18.33 -0.95 18.34
CA THR A 229 -18.46 0.52 18.49
C THR A 229 -18.73 1.26 17.18
N ALA A 230 -18.50 0.64 16.02
CA ALA A 230 -18.77 1.17 14.68
C ALA A 230 -19.14 0.05 13.71
N ALA A 231 -19.65 0.38 12.52
CA ALA A 231 -20.19 -0.60 11.56
C ALA A 231 -19.18 -1.67 11.12
N ASP A 232 -17.91 -1.29 10.99
CA ASP A 232 -16.74 -2.12 10.69
C ASP A 232 -16.17 -2.85 11.92
N ARG A 233 -16.69 -2.57 13.13
CA ARG A 233 -16.22 -3.15 14.40
C ARG A 233 -17.11 -4.27 14.94
N PHE A 234 -17.89 -4.91 14.08
CA PHE A 234 -18.74 -6.06 14.43
C PHE A 234 -18.19 -7.41 13.97
N GLN A 235 -17.59 -7.47 12.78
CA GLN A 235 -17.17 -8.73 12.16
C GLN A 235 -15.82 -9.21 12.70
N ALA A 236 -15.51 -10.49 12.52
CA ALA A 236 -14.15 -10.98 12.76
C ALA A 236 -13.20 -10.36 11.73
N LEU A 237 -12.05 -9.83 12.19
CA LEU A 237 -11.05 -9.22 11.33
C LEU A 237 -10.03 -10.24 10.83
N GLN A 238 -9.78 -10.21 9.53
CA GLN A 238 -8.69 -10.95 8.90
C GLN A 238 -7.43 -10.08 8.83
N GLY A 239 -6.25 -10.69 8.71
CA GLY A 239 -4.99 -9.93 8.59
C GLY A 239 -4.45 -9.37 9.91
N VAL A 240 -5.22 -9.41 11.00
CA VAL A 240 -4.76 -9.01 12.33
C VAL A 240 -3.54 -9.83 12.75
N ARG A 241 -2.53 -9.14 13.28
CA ARG A 241 -1.22 -9.73 13.58
C ARG A 241 -1.05 -10.01 15.07
N ALA A 242 -0.52 -11.18 15.39
CA ALA A 242 0.10 -11.48 16.66
C ALA A 242 1.56 -11.00 16.66
N LYS A 243 2.20 -11.06 17.83
CA LYS A 243 3.64 -10.92 17.94
C LYS A 243 4.34 -11.97 17.08
N MET A 244 5.33 -11.56 16.30
CA MET A 244 6.13 -12.49 15.49
C MET A 244 6.83 -13.50 16.42
N ASN A 245 6.79 -14.78 16.05
CA ASN A 245 7.23 -15.91 16.89
C ASN A 245 6.45 -16.01 18.22
N SER A 246 5.16 -15.65 18.22
CA SER A 246 4.27 -15.86 19.37
C SER A 246 4.32 -17.33 19.80
N SER A 247 4.40 -17.54 21.11
CA SER A 247 4.27 -18.84 21.77
C SER A 247 2.83 -19.18 22.16
N VAL A 248 1.93 -18.19 22.11
CA VAL A 248 0.51 -18.35 22.43
C VAL A 248 -0.31 -18.39 21.14
N PRO A 249 -1.20 -19.39 20.97
CA PRO A 249 -2.14 -19.40 19.86
C PRO A 249 -3.22 -18.33 20.09
N ALA A 250 -3.53 -17.55 19.06
CA ALA A 250 -4.39 -16.38 19.15
C ALA A 250 -5.35 -16.28 17.95
N PHE A 251 -6.65 -16.14 18.21
CA PHE A 251 -7.69 -15.88 17.21
C PHE A 251 -8.39 -14.54 17.48
N PHE A 252 -8.91 -13.93 16.41
CA PHE A 252 -9.76 -12.74 16.47
C PHE A 252 -11.22 -13.12 16.24
N LEU A 253 -12.16 -12.54 16.99
CA LEU A 253 -13.58 -12.92 17.02
C LEU A 253 -14.48 -11.76 16.63
N SER A 254 -15.65 -12.08 16.09
CA SER A 254 -16.74 -11.13 15.94
C SER A 254 -17.22 -10.60 17.30
N TYR A 255 -17.82 -9.42 17.32
CA TYR A 255 -18.36 -8.82 18.55
C TYR A 255 -19.45 -9.72 19.17
N SER A 256 -20.35 -10.23 18.35
CA SER A 256 -21.46 -11.07 18.80
C SER A 256 -20.96 -12.36 19.45
N MET A 257 -19.98 -13.04 18.84
CA MET A 257 -19.37 -14.24 19.41
C MET A 257 -18.62 -13.92 20.71
N GLY A 258 -17.83 -12.85 20.71
CA GLY A 258 -17.11 -12.40 21.90
C GLY A 258 -18.04 -12.15 23.08
N MET A 259 -19.14 -11.43 22.87
CA MET A 259 -20.10 -11.15 23.94
C MET A 259 -20.83 -12.40 24.45
N GLN A 260 -21.13 -13.38 23.58
CA GLN A 260 -21.67 -14.66 24.03
C GLN A 260 -20.71 -15.37 24.98
N LEU A 261 -19.42 -15.39 24.63
CA LEU A 261 -18.37 -16.01 25.45
C LEU A 261 -18.09 -15.24 26.74
N VAL A 262 -18.16 -13.90 26.74
CA VAL A 262 -18.07 -13.07 27.95
C VAL A 262 -19.20 -13.42 28.93
N ASN A 263 -20.44 -13.49 28.43
CA ASN A 263 -21.58 -13.82 29.27
C ASN A 263 -21.44 -15.22 29.89
N ALA A 264 -21.04 -16.20 29.08
CA ALA A 264 -20.86 -17.57 29.55
C ALA A 264 -19.71 -17.74 30.54
N ALA A 265 -18.64 -16.96 30.42
CA ALA A 265 -17.51 -17.02 31.34
C ALA A 265 -17.76 -16.29 32.67
N ASN A 266 -18.64 -15.29 32.69
CA ASN A 266 -18.94 -14.49 33.88
C ASN A 266 -20.13 -15.01 34.69
N ASP A 267 -20.95 -15.90 34.12
CA ASP A 267 -22.01 -16.55 34.86
C ASP A 267 -21.43 -17.62 35.80
N ALA A 268 -21.54 -17.40 37.11
CA ALA A 268 -21.02 -18.30 38.14
C ALA A 268 -21.69 -19.69 38.15
N GLY A 269 -22.84 -19.84 37.47
CA GLY A 269 -23.51 -21.13 37.24
C GLY A 269 -23.01 -21.87 36.00
N GLU A 270 -22.16 -21.26 35.17
CA GLU A 270 -21.70 -21.84 33.91
C GLU A 270 -20.24 -22.29 33.96
N ASN A 271 -19.96 -23.47 33.37
CA ASN A 271 -18.59 -23.89 33.07
C ASN A 271 -18.32 -23.68 31.58
N ALA A 272 -17.56 -22.63 31.26
CA ALA A 272 -17.19 -22.26 29.91
C ALA A 272 -15.78 -22.78 29.54
N GLY A 273 -15.67 -23.46 28.41
CA GLY A 273 -14.42 -23.99 27.89
C GLY A 273 -14.23 -23.74 26.41
N ILE A 274 -12.97 -23.64 25.96
CA ILE A 274 -12.59 -23.43 24.57
C ILE A 274 -11.70 -24.57 24.09
N MET A 275 -11.94 -25.00 22.85
CA MET A 275 -11.04 -25.84 22.09
C MET A 275 -10.69 -25.11 20.79
N MET A 276 -9.41 -24.85 20.56
CA MET A 276 -8.92 -24.15 19.37
C MET A 276 -7.83 -24.97 18.68
N ASN A 277 -7.91 -25.06 17.35
CA ASN A 277 -6.97 -25.80 16.53
C ASN A 277 -6.61 -25.01 15.28
N ALA A 278 -5.32 -24.91 14.99
CA ALA A 278 -4.78 -24.31 13.77
C ALA A 278 -3.44 -24.96 13.47
N ASP A 279 -3.34 -25.61 12.30
CA ASP A 279 -2.08 -26.13 11.78
C ASP A 279 -1.38 -25.00 11.01
N VAL A 280 -0.20 -24.60 11.47
CA VAL A 280 0.56 -23.49 10.88
C VAL A 280 1.97 -23.93 10.55
N SER A 281 2.50 -23.37 9.48
CA SER A 281 3.90 -23.51 9.08
C SER A 281 4.46 -22.18 8.56
N ASP A 282 5.77 -22.13 8.46
CA ASP A 282 6.46 -20.99 7.91
C ASP A 282 6.19 -20.86 6.39
N ALA A 283 6.24 -19.62 5.90
CA ALA A 283 6.31 -19.33 4.48
C ALA A 283 7.78 -19.11 4.09
N GLU A 284 8.29 -19.98 3.22
CA GLU A 284 9.66 -19.95 2.74
C GLU A 284 9.79 -19.17 1.43
N GLY A 285 10.98 -18.62 1.17
CA GLY A 285 11.31 -18.03 -0.12
C GLY A 285 10.58 -16.72 -0.45
N ILE A 286 10.17 -15.95 0.57
CA ILE A 286 9.61 -14.61 0.36
C ILE A 286 10.74 -13.69 -0.10
N GLY A 287 10.54 -12.98 -1.21
CA GLY A 287 11.61 -12.29 -1.92
C GLY A 287 11.54 -10.76 -1.84
N ASN A 288 12.69 -10.12 -1.64
CA ASN A 288 12.96 -8.78 -2.16
C ASN A 288 13.74 -8.89 -3.48
N ILE A 289 13.55 -7.91 -4.36
CA ILE A 289 14.41 -7.68 -5.53
C ILE A 289 15.06 -6.32 -5.37
N CYS A 290 16.37 -6.20 -5.60
CA CYS A 290 17.04 -4.91 -5.74
C CYS A 290 17.79 -4.83 -7.09
N ALA A 291 17.88 -3.64 -7.65
CA ALA A 291 18.54 -3.34 -8.91
C ALA A 291 19.44 -2.12 -8.75
N ASP A 292 20.75 -2.34 -8.88
CA ASP A 292 21.76 -1.31 -8.73
C ASP A 292 22.14 -0.72 -10.09
N THR A 293 22.27 0.61 -10.16
CA THR A 293 22.88 1.25 -11.32
C THR A 293 24.30 0.70 -11.56
N PRO A 294 24.72 0.47 -12.82
CA PRO A 294 26.04 -0.10 -13.12
C PRO A 294 27.19 0.88 -12.91
N SER A 295 26.88 2.11 -12.50
CA SER A 295 27.81 3.20 -12.22
C SER A 295 27.46 3.89 -10.90
N GLY A 296 28.40 4.71 -10.43
CA GLY A 296 28.35 5.38 -9.14
C GLY A 296 29.20 4.66 -8.08
N ASP A 297 29.58 5.39 -7.04
CA ASP A 297 30.33 4.87 -5.91
C ASP A 297 29.43 3.93 -5.09
N ILE A 298 29.81 2.65 -5.01
CA ILE A 298 29.04 1.64 -4.26
C ILE A 298 29.03 1.92 -2.75
N THR A 299 30.01 2.67 -2.23
CA THR A 299 30.06 3.09 -0.82
C THR A 299 29.16 4.30 -0.53
N LYS A 300 28.45 4.81 -1.55
CA LYS A 300 27.52 5.93 -1.46
C LYS A 300 26.26 5.65 -2.27
N THR A 301 25.25 5.10 -1.61
CA THR A 301 24.07 4.54 -2.26
C THR A 301 22.80 5.29 -1.90
N ILE A 302 22.05 5.71 -2.90
CA ILE A 302 20.67 6.19 -2.77
C ILE A 302 19.77 4.96 -2.86
N VAL A 303 19.12 4.56 -1.76
CA VAL A 303 18.17 3.45 -1.77
C VAL A 303 16.79 4.01 -2.09
N VAL A 304 16.10 3.41 -3.05
CA VAL A 304 14.76 3.82 -3.50
C VAL A 304 13.86 2.59 -3.45
N GLY A 305 12.77 2.63 -2.68
CA GLY A 305 11.98 1.46 -2.32
C GLY A 305 10.49 1.61 -2.56
N ALA A 306 9.83 0.47 -2.80
CA ALA A 306 8.38 0.28 -2.77
C ALA A 306 8.10 -1.19 -2.46
N HIS A 307 7.05 -1.53 -1.74
CA HIS A 307 6.71 -2.95 -1.57
C HIS A 307 5.92 -3.49 -2.76
N SER A 308 6.05 -4.81 -2.94
CA SER A 308 5.61 -5.56 -4.12
C SER A 308 4.52 -6.56 -3.83
N ASP A 309 4.16 -6.77 -2.56
CA ASP A 309 2.96 -7.50 -2.19
C ASP A 309 1.71 -6.60 -2.21
N GLY A 310 0.59 -7.18 -1.82
CA GLY A 310 -0.66 -6.51 -1.48
C GLY A 310 -1.43 -7.40 -0.51
N VAL A 311 -2.64 -7.05 -0.14
CA VAL A 311 -3.45 -7.87 0.79
C VAL A 311 -4.18 -9.04 0.13
N PRO A 312 -4.54 -10.11 0.88
CA PRO A 312 -5.38 -11.20 0.36
C PRO A 312 -6.75 -10.75 -0.15
N ALA A 313 -7.28 -9.62 0.35
CA ALA A 313 -8.62 -9.15 0.04
C ALA A 313 -8.80 -8.60 -1.38
N GLY A 314 -7.71 -8.17 -2.05
CA GLY A 314 -7.79 -7.47 -3.34
C GLY A 314 -6.51 -7.50 -4.15
N SER A 315 -6.56 -6.88 -5.33
CA SER A 315 -5.47 -6.91 -6.30
C SER A 315 -4.31 -5.99 -5.92
N GLY A 316 -4.55 -5.00 -5.06
CA GLY A 316 -3.53 -4.12 -4.52
C GLY A 316 -2.88 -3.27 -5.61
N ILE A 317 -3.69 -2.65 -6.48
CA ILE A 317 -3.19 -1.93 -7.65
C ILE A 317 -2.76 -0.52 -7.29
N ASN A 318 -3.50 0.21 -6.45
CA ASN A 318 -2.93 1.39 -5.83
C ASN A 318 -1.97 0.99 -4.72
N ASP A 319 -2.35 -0.01 -3.90
CA ASP A 319 -1.63 -0.45 -2.71
C ASP A 319 -1.04 -1.87 -2.82
N ASN A 320 0.23 -2.03 -3.18
CA ASN A 320 1.14 -0.97 -3.65
C ASN A 320 1.65 -1.21 -5.06
N GLY A 321 0.75 -1.64 -5.96
CA GLY A 321 1.03 -1.75 -7.38
C GLY A 321 1.52 -0.44 -7.99
N SER A 322 0.99 0.69 -7.53
CA SER A 322 1.36 2.02 -8.03
C SER A 322 2.78 2.44 -7.62
N GLY A 323 3.20 2.19 -6.38
CA GLY A 323 4.59 2.38 -5.96
C GLY A 323 5.54 1.41 -6.64
N THR A 324 5.17 0.12 -6.70
CA THR A 324 5.94 -0.92 -7.40
C THR A 324 6.22 -0.55 -8.87
N ILE A 325 5.19 -0.12 -9.60
CA ILE A 325 5.34 0.25 -11.02
C ILE A 325 5.96 1.63 -11.19
N GLY A 326 5.64 2.60 -10.33
CA GLY A 326 6.34 3.89 -10.31
C GLY A 326 7.85 3.70 -10.19
N LEU A 327 8.28 2.82 -9.27
CA LEU A 327 9.68 2.47 -9.08
C LEU A 327 10.30 1.79 -10.32
N LEU A 328 9.57 0.86 -10.95
CA LEU A 328 10.02 0.20 -12.17
C LEU A 328 10.20 1.20 -13.31
N VAL A 329 9.22 2.06 -13.54
CA VAL A 329 9.28 3.08 -14.60
C VAL A 329 10.42 4.07 -14.35
N LEU A 330 10.68 4.45 -13.09
CA LEU A 330 11.86 5.26 -12.73
C LEU A 330 13.17 4.56 -13.09
N ALA A 331 13.33 3.28 -12.73
CA ALA A 331 14.53 2.50 -13.02
C ALA A 331 14.76 2.35 -14.52
N LEU A 332 13.71 2.02 -15.29
CA LEU A 332 13.79 1.84 -16.75
C LEU A 332 14.16 3.15 -17.47
N ASN A 333 13.55 4.27 -17.06
CA ASN A 333 13.86 5.57 -17.65
C ASN A 333 15.27 6.05 -17.29
N LEU A 334 15.71 5.86 -16.04
CA LEU A 334 17.08 6.19 -15.65
C LEU A 334 18.11 5.35 -16.41
N ALA A 335 17.86 4.05 -16.57
CA ALA A 335 18.72 3.16 -17.36
C ALA A 335 18.82 3.64 -18.82
N ARG A 336 17.70 4.02 -19.45
CA ARG A 336 17.68 4.55 -20.82
C ARG A 336 18.51 5.82 -20.93
N LEU A 337 18.35 6.77 -20.00
CA LEU A 337 19.11 8.02 -19.96
C LEU A 337 20.61 7.79 -19.78
N PHE A 338 21.00 6.83 -18.93
CA PHE A 338 22.41 6.44 -18.76
C PHE A 338 22.99 5.77 -20.02
N GLN A 339 22.19 5.05 -20.80
CA GLN A 339 22.64 4.42 -22.06
C GLN A 339 22.78 5.41 -23.22
N THR A 340 21.93 6.43 -23.30
CA THR A 340 21.95 7.44 -24.37
C THR A 340 22.89 8.61 -24.08
N SER A 341 23.77 8.47 -23.07
CA SER A 341 24.64 9.50 -22.50
C SER A 341 25.81 9.93 -23.41
N SER A 342 25.59 10.10 -24.71
CA SER A 342 26.50 10.79 -25.64
C SER A 342 26.52 12.32 -25.45
N ASN A 343 26.58 12.78 -24.18
CA ASN A 343 26.84 14.15 -23.66
C ASN A 343 25.70 14.94 -22.97
N ASN A 344 24.43 14.49 -22.96
CA ASN A 344 23.33 15.31 -22.43
C ASN A 344 22.69 14.82 -21.11
N TYR A 345 23.06 13.63 -20.62
CA TYR A 345 22.62 13.12 -19.30
C TYR A 345 23.75 12.34 -18.63
N PRO A 346 24.57 12.96 -17.75
CA PRO A 346 25.67 12.26 -17.11
C PRO A 346 25.17 11.21 -16.11
N THR A 347 25.93 10.13 -15.95
CA THR A 347 25.72 9.18 -14.86
C THR A 347 25.98 9.86 -13.51
N TYR A 348 25.35 9.34 -12.45
CA TYR A 348 25.53 9.88 -11.10
C TYR A 348 26.85 9.43 -10.48
N PRO A 349 27.45 10.23 -9.57
CA PRO A 349 28.61 9.81 -8.78
C PRO A 349 28.22 8.85 -7.66
N TYR A 350 26.93 8.70 -7.37
CA TYR A 350 26.36 7.79 -6.37
C TYR A 350 25.69 6.61 -7.05
N ARG A 351 25.76 5.43 -6.43
CA ARG A 351 24.93 4.31 -6.87
C ARG A 351 23.47 4.58 -6.51
N VAL A 352 22.53 4.26 -7.41
CA VAL A 352 21.11 4.20 -7.08
C VAL A 352 20.69 2.73 -7.02
N ARG A 353 20.10 2.32 -5.90
CA ARG A 353 19.60 0.98 -5.62
C ARG A 353 18.08 1.02 -5.56
N PHE A 354 17.41 0.51 -6.59
CA PHE A 354 15.95 0.37 -6.61
C PHE A 354 15.57 -0.97 -5.97
N CYS A 355 14.70 -0.99 -4.98
CA CYS A 355 14.31 -2.21 -4.28
C CYS A 355 12.79 -2.39 -4.16
N TRP A 356 12.34 -3.61 -4.44
CA TRP A 356 10.98 -4.07 -4.26
C TRP A 356 10.92 -4.97 -3.03
N TRP A 357 10.26 -4.49 -1.98
CA TRP A 357 10.17 -5.19 -0.70
C TRP A 357 9.05 -6.24 -0.74
N GLY A 358 9.27 -7.40 -0.16
CA GLY A 358 8.22 -8.39 0.09
C GLY A 358 7.69 -8.31 1.52
N ALA A 359 6.45 -8.76 1.73
CA ALA A 359 5.85 -8.88 3.06
C ALA A 359 5.82 -7.57 3.86
N GLU A 360 5.53 -6.46 3.19
CA GLU A 360 5.30 -5.16 3.84
C GLU A 360 4.02 -5.20 4.66
N GLU A 361 2.96 -5.73 4.05
CA GLU A 361 1.57 -5.75 4.55
C GLU A 361 1.46 -6.43 5.92
N ILE A 362 2.37 -7.35 6.18
CA ILE A 362 2.39 -8.12 7.43
C ILE A 362 3.46 -7.64 8.42
N GLY A 363 4.11 -6.51 8.14
CA GLY A 363 5.00 -5.81 9.06
C GLY A 363 6.39 -5.52 8.53
N LEU A 364 6.49 -4.95 7.33
CA LEU A 364 7.74 -4.45 6.75
C LEU A 364 8.86 -5.49 6.66
N LEU A 365 8.51 -6.77 6.57
CA LEU A 365 9.49 -7.83 6.79
C LEU A 365 10.63 -7.79 5.77
N GLY A 366 10.33 -7.41 4.53
CA GLY A 366 11.31 -7.26 3.45
C GLY A 366 12.31 -6.15 3.69
N SER A 367 11.85 -4.94 3.99
CA SER A 367 12.74 -3.79 4.25
C SER A 367 13.50 -3.95 5.57
N ILE A 368 12.88 -4.51 6.61
CA ILE A 368 13.55 -4.90 7.86
C ILE A 368 14.67 -5.91 7.58
N TYR A 369 14.37 -6.98 6.83
CA TYR A 369 15.37 -7.97 6.46
C TYR A 369 16.54 -7.33 5.69
N HIS A 370 16.26 -6.45 4.73
CA HIS A 370 17.28 -5.76 3.96
C HIS A 370 18.23 -4.93 4.84
N VAL A 371 17.68 -4.12 5.76
CA VAL A 371 18.46 -3.31 6.68
C VAL A 371 19.27 -4.18 7.64
N GLU A 372 18.71 -5.28 8.14
CA GLU A 372 19.43 -6.23 8.99
C GLU A 372 20.61 -6.86 8.27
N GLN A 373 20.40 -7.35 7.05
CA GLN A 373 21.49 -7.90 6.26
C GLN A 373 22.56 -6.85 6.00
N ALA A 374 22.19 -5.59 5.76
CA ALA A 374 23.16 -4.51 5.58
C ALA A 374 23.95 -4.18 6.86
N ILE A 375 23.34 -4.34 8.04
CA ILE A 375 24.01 -4.17 9.34
C ILE A 375 24.94 -5.36 9.63
N LEU A 376 24.52 -6.58 9.29
CA LEU A 376 25.29 -7.80 9.51
C LEU A 376 26.48 -7.92 8.56
N ASN A 377 26.34 -7.47 7.32
CA ASN A 377 27.40 -7.48 6.31
C ASN A 377 28.37 -6.30 6.45
N SER A 378 28.78 -5.94 7.68
CA SER A 378 29.58 -4.73 7.97
C SER A 378 30.94 -4.67 7.28
N ASP A 379 31.42 -5.77 6.73
CA ASP A 379 32.73 -5.88 6.10
C ASP A 379 32.66 -5.93 4.55
N LYS A 380 31.44 -5.93 3.98
CA LYS A 380 31.23 -6.05 2.52
C LYS A 380 30.84 -4.71 1.92
N GLU A 381 31.81 -3.98 1.37
CA GLU A 381 31.57 -2.70 0.69
C GLU A 381 30.47 -2.80 -0.36
N GLY A 382 29.60 -1.79 -0.40
CA GLY A 382 28.41 -1.79 -1.24
C GLY A 382 27.23 -2.56 -0.64
N GLU A 383 27.40 -3.30 0.45
CA GLU A 383 26.29 -3.98 1.14
C GLU A 383 26.18 -3.55 2.60
N ARG A 384 27.03 -2.64 3.07
CA ARG A 384 26.99 -2.18 4.47
C ARG A 384 25.94 -1.12 4.63
N PHE A 385 25.29 -1.10 5.79
CA PHE A 385 24.32 -0.04 6.11
C PHE A 385 24.93 1.37 6.09
N GLN A 386 26.23 1.51 6.40
CA GLN A 386 26.95 2.79 6.31
C GLN A 386 27.20 3.26 4.88
N ASP A 387 27.08 2.38 3.87
CA ASP A 387 27.21 2.76 2.46
C ASP A 387 25.93 3.43 1.93
N TYR A 388 24.82 3.35 2.66
CA TYR A 388 23.54 3.95 2.26
C TYR A 388 23.51 5.42 2.71
N LEU A 389 23.21 6.36 1.82
CA LEU A 389 23.13 7.78 2.12
C LEU A 389 21.73 8.22 2.55
N LEU A 390 20.70 7.68 1.89
CA LEU A 390 19.30 7.93 2.21
C LEU A 390 18.40 6.78 1.74
N ASN A 391 17.15 6.79 2.19
CA ASN A 391 16.06 5.99 1.64
C ASN A 391 14.94 6.89 1.08
N LEU A 392 14.50 6.64 -0.14
CA LEU A 392 13.25 7.18 -0.67
C LEU A 392 12.23 6.05 -0.73
N ASN A 393 11.07 6.23 -0.13
CA ASN A 393 10.02 5.22 -0.11
C ASN A 393 8.77 5.69 -0.85
N TYR A 394 8.19 4.81 -1.66
CA TYR A 394 7.06 5.10 -2.51
C TYR A 394 5.94 4.09 -2.30
N ASP A 395 4.84 4.61 -1.79
CA ASP A 395 3.71 3.82 -1.34
C ASP A 395 2.41 4.55 -1.66
N MET A 396 1.49 3.86 -2.33
CA MET A 396 0.22 4.39 -2.82
C MET A 396 0.38 5.73 -3.57
N LEU A 397 0.90 5.66 -4.80
CA LEU A 397 1.20 6.84 -5.63
C LEU A 397 0.03 7.30 -6.52
N ALA A 398 -1.13 6.63 -6.50
CA ALA A 398 -2.13 6.81 -7.53
C ALA A 398 -3.60 6.84 -7.05
N GLY A 399 -3.84 7.10 -5.78
CA GLY A 399 -5.17 7.08 -5.15
C GLY A 399 -6.18 8.03 -5.82
N PRO A 400 -7.48 7.68 -5.80
CA PRO A 400 -8.51 8.38 -6.56
C PRO A 400 -8.83 9.77 -6.00
N ASN A 401 -8.92 9.91 -4.67
CA ASN A 401 -9.18 11.15 -3.95
C ASN A 401 -7.87 11.73 -3.40
N TYR A 402 -6.85 11.73 -4.25
CA TYR A 402 -5.44 11.98 -3.91
C TYR A 402 -5.20 13.23 -3.07
N ARG A 403 -4.14 13.15 -2.27
CA ARG A 403 -3.29 14.30 -1.95
C ARG A 403 -1.98 14.19 -2.73
N PHE A 404 -1.19 15.25 -2.69
CA PHE A 404 0.23 15.22 -3.04
C PHE A 404 0.98 15.28 -1.72
N GLY A 405 0.93 14.15 -1.01
CA GLY A 405 1.43 13.99 0.34
C GLY A 405 2.95 13.90 0.32
N ILE A 406 3.63 14.71 1.13
CA ILE A 406 5.08 14.68 1.30
C ILE A 406 5.38 14.13 2.68
N HIS A 407 6.25 13.12 2.78
CA HIS A 407 6.75 12.66 4.07
C HIS A 407 7.42 13.82 4.83
N ASP A 408 6.79 14.27 5.91
CA ASP A 408 7.16 15.47 6.62
C ASP A 408 8.03 15.16 7.84
N SER A 409 9.27 15.65 7.82
CA SER A 409 10.19 15.56 8.95
C SER A 409 9.65 16.13 10.26
N GLU A 410 8.76 17.14 10.21
CA GLU A 410 8.17 17.75 11.41
C GLU A 410 7.12 16.85 12.07
N MET A 411 6.63 15.84 11.34
CA MET A 411 5.65 14.84 11.79
C MET A 411 6.31 13.47 12.03
N ALA A 412 7.64 13.42 12.16
CA ALA A 412 8.34 12.20 12.52
C ALA A 412 8.14 11.84 14.00
N PRO A 413 8.16 10.54 14.37
CA PRO A 413 8.11 10.12 15.77
C PRO A 413 9.16 10.82 16.63
N THR A 414 8.85 11.14 17.87
CA THR A 414 9.78 11.81 18.80
C THR A 414 11.03 10.97 19.12
N SER A 415 10.95 9.65 18.90
CA SER A 415 12.08 8.71 18.99
C SER A 415 13.02 8.75 17.78
N THR A 416 12.71 9.53 16.75
CA THR A 416 13.52 9.58 15.52
C THR A 416 14.90 10.19 15.79
N PRO A 417 16.00 9.54 15.38
CA PRO A 417 17.34 10.09 15.55
C PRO A 417 17.51 11.46 14.89
N LEU A 418 17.99 12.46 15.64
CA LEU A 418 18.16 13.84 15.16
C LEU A 418 19.03 13.93 13.89
N VAL A 419 20.02 13.05 13.76
CA VAL A 419 20.87 12.96 12.57
C VAL A 419 20.06 12.69 11.29
N ALA A 420 19.04 11.83 11.37
CA ALA A 420 18.18 11.51 10.24
C ALA A 420 17.25 12.67 9.89
N LEU A 421 16.76 13.39 10.90
CA LEU A 421 15.79 14.49 10.73
C LEU A 421 16.35 15.63 9.87
N ASN A 422 17.63 15.98 10.02
CA ASN A 422 18.25 17.05 9.23
C ASN A 422 18.21 16.75 7.72
N GLY A 423 18.59 15.54 7.32
CA GLY A 423 18.52 15.12 5.92
C GLY A 423 17.08 14.95 5.44
N THR A 424 16.23 14.35 6.26
CA THR A 424 14.79 14.17 5.98
C THR A 424 14.09 15.50 5.75
N SER A 425 14.40 16.53 6.54
CA SER A 425 13.86 17.90 6.38
C SER A 425 14.27 18.54 5.07
N ARG A 426 15.51 18.31 4.62
CA ARG A 426 15.98 18.79 3.31
C ARG A 426 15.28 18.09 2.15
N ILE A 427 15.04 16.79 2.26
CA ILE A 427 14.28 16.03 1.26
C ILE A 427 12.81 16.50 1.25
N THR A 428 12.22 16.75 2.42
CA THR A 428 10.87 17.33 2.56
C THR A 428 10.78 18.67 1.83
N ALA A 429 11.75 19.56 2.06
CA ALA A 429 11.82 20.87 1.42
C ALA A 429 11.99 20.77 -0.11
N LEU A 430 12.78 19.79 -0.59
CA LEU A 430 12.97 19.54 -2.02
C LEU A 430 11.65 19.17 -2.71
N PHE A 431 10.84 18.30 -2.11
CA PHE A 431 9.52 17.96 -2.64
C PHE A 431 8.54 19.15 -2.59
N ARG A 432 8.53 19.90 -1.48
CA ARG A 432 7.68 21.11 -1.34
C ARG A 432 8.01 22.11 -2.45
N GLN A 433 9.31 22.36 -2.67
CA GLN A 433 9.79 23.23 -3.73
C GLN A 433 9.32 22.73 -5.11
N TRP A 434 9.48 21.45 -5.42
CA TRP A 434 9.05 20.88 -6.69
C TRP A 434 7.55 21.10 -6.94
N PHE A 435 6.67 20.69 -6.03
CA PHE A 435 5.22 20.87 -6.23
C PHE A 435 4.85 22.35 -6.38
N THR A 436 5.45 23.24 -5.60
CA THR A 436 5.24 24.69 -5.73
C THR A 436 5.69 25.22 -7.09
N GLU A 437 6.86 24.82 -7.59
CA GLU A 437 7.36 25.21 -8.93
C GLU A 437 6.49 24.65 -10.06
N GLN A 438 5.95 23.44 -9.88
CA GLN A 438 4.99 22.82 -10.81
C GLN A 438 3.58 23.41 -10.69
N LYS A 439 3.34 24.37 -9.78
CA LYS A 439 2.02 24.96 -9.49
C LYS A 439 0.99 23.90 -9.09
N LEU A 440 1.43 22.91 -8.33
CA LEU A 440 0.60 21.86 -7.76
C LEU A 440 0.43 22.09 -6.26
N PRO A 441 -0.73 21.73 -5.68
CA PRO A 441 -0.88 21.71 -4.23
C PRO A 441 0.04 20.66 -3.61
N TRP A 442 0.23 20.73 -2.31
CA TRP A 442 0.85 19.65 -1.54
C TRP A 442 0.30 19.66 -0.12
N SER A 443 0.39 18.50 0.52
CA SER A 443 -0.01 18.28 1.91
C SER A 443 1.12 17.56 2.65
N ASN A 444 1.20 17.74 3.96
CA ASN A 444 2.11 16.93 4.78
C ASN A 444 1.53 15.53 4.99
N SER A 445 2.40 14.54 4.95
CA SER A 445 2.14 13.15 5.32
C SER A 445 3.01 12.80 6.51
N SER A 446 2.42 12.15 7.51
CA SER A 446 3.15 11.67 8.69
C SER A 446 4.24 10.67 8.30
N LEU A 447 5.38 10.75 9.00
CA LEU A 447 6.44 9.74 9.01
C LEU A 447 6.25 8.69 10.12
N GLY A 448 5.07 8.67 10.76
CA GLY A 448 4.68 7.65 11.73
C GLY A 448 3.87 6.48 11.14
N GLY A 449 3.43 6.58 9.87
CA GLY A 449 2.45 5.68 9.24
C GLY A 449 2.95 4.31 8.80
N GLY A 450 4.10 3.85 9.30
CA GLY A 450 4.40 2.41 9.29
C GLY A 450 4.86 1.75 7.98
N SER A 451 5.29 2.48 6.93
CA SER A 451 5.78 1.91 5.65
C SER A 451 7.30 1.64 5.64
N ASP A 452 7.85 1.09 4.55
CA ASP A 452 9.22 0.53 4.46
C ASP A 452 10.39 1.49 4.72
N TYR A 453 10.16 2.80 4.83
CA TYR A 453 11.19 3.74 5.29
C TYR A 453 11.53 3.56 6.78
N VAL A 454 10.63 3.00 7.57
CA VAL A 454 10.75 2.86 9.03
C VAL A 454 12.08 2.21 9.47
N PRO A 455 12.49 1.03 8.98
CA PRO A 455 13.76 0.42 9.39
C PRO A 455 14.99 1.29 9.06
N PHE A 456 14.93 2.09 7.99
CA PHE A 456 16.02 3.01 7.65
C PHE A 456 16.05 4.21 8.59
N LEU A 457 14.89 4.85 8.81
CA LEU A 457 14.74 6.02 9.68
C LEU A 457 15.14 5.70 11.13
N ALA A 458 14.66 4.56 11.63
CA ALA A 458 14.95 4.06 12.97
C ALA A 458 16.44 3.82 13.21
N ASN A 459 17.19 3.44 12.16
CA ASN A 459 18.65 3.29 12.23
C ASN A 459 19.38 4.57 11.79
N GLY A 460 18.72 5.74 11.84
CA GLY A 460 19.36 7.04 11.68
C GLY A 460 19.69 7.44 10.23
N LEU A 461 19.09 6.78 9.24
CA LEU A 461 19.21 7.19 7.84
C LEU A 461 18.19 8.28 7.51
N ALA A 462 18.59 9.27 6.68
CA ALA A 462 17.64 10.25 6.17
C ALA A 462 16.65 9.56 5.25
N VAL A 463 15.37 9.90 5.38
CA VAL A 463 14.31 9.31 4.56
C VAL A 463 13.51 10.39 3.84
N GLY A 464 12.76 10.00 2.83
CA GLY A 464 11.80 10.86 2.17
C GLY A 464 10.87 10.08 1.28
N GLY A 465 9.90 10.75 0.69
CA GLY A 465 8.92 10.10 -0.17
C GLY A 465 7.70 10.96 -0.37
N VAL A 466 6.86 10.48 -1.27
CA VAL A 466 5.58 11.09 -1.62
C VAL A 466 4.53 9.99 -1.73
N ASN A 467 3.27 10.33 -1.43
CA ASN A 467 2.13 9.44 -1.54
C ASN A 467 0.86 10.21 -1.90
N THR A 468 -0.19 9.47 -2.25
CA THR A 468 -1.52 10.01 -2.52
C THR A 468 -2.51 9.86 -1.37
N GLY A 469 -2.07 9.28 -0.26
CA GLY A 469 -2.91 8.94 0.89
C GLY A 469 -3.53 7.55 0.78
N ALA A 470 -4.00 7.05 1.93
CA ALA A 470 -4.59 5.73 2.12
C ALA A 470 -6.04 5.84 2.64
N GLY A 471 -6.40 5.08 3.67
CA GLY A 471 -7.72 5.15 4.33
C GLY A 471 -8.04 6.48 5.06
N GLY A 472 -7.05 7.35 5.28
CA GLY A 472 -7.24 8.64 5.96
C GLY A 472 -8.25 9.56 5.24
N ILE A 473 -8.98 10.36 6.01
CA ILE A 473 -10.06 11.21 5.49
C ILE A 473 -9.54 12.56 4.97
N LYS A 474 -9.83 12.90 3.73
CA LYS A 474 -9.61 14.24 3.16
C LYS A 474 -10.55 15.25 3.82
N THR A 475 -9.98 16.28 4.42
CA THR A 475 -10.78 17.33 5.08
C THR A 475 -11.38 18.31 4.07
N ALA A 476 -12.43 19.04 4.46
CA ALA A 476 -12.99 20.11 3.64
C ALA A 476 -11.96 21.21 3.32
N ALA A 477 -11.13 21.58 4.31
CA ALA A 477 -10.07 22.57 4.14
C ALA A 477 -9.01 22.12 3.12
N GLU A 478 -8.58 20.85 3.18
CA GLU A 478 -7.63 20.31 2.21
C GLU A 478 -8.24 20.24 0.80
N ARG A 479 -9.50 19.81 0.67
CA ARG A 479 -10.23 19.83 -0.59
C ARG A 479 -10.28 21.25 -1.18
N ASP A 480 -10.59 22.26 -0.37
CA ASP A 480 -10.67 23.65 -0.80
C ASP A 480 -9.28 24.21 -1.19
N GLN A 481 -8.23 23.86 -0.46
CA GLN A 481 -6.85 24.19 -0.80
C GLN A 481 -6.46 23.62 -2.18
N TYR A 482 -6.81 22.36 -2.46
CA TYR A 482 -6.51 21.73 -3.75
C TYR A 482 -7.34 22.36 -4.87
N ALA A 483 -8.62 22.64 -4.64
CA ALA A 483 -9.49 23.30 -5.63
C ALA A 483 -9.03 24.73 -5.95
N ALA A 484 -8.45 25.46 -5.00
CA ALA A 484 -7.92 26.80 -5.24
C ALA A 484 -6.73 26.81 -6.22
N ILE A 485 -5.96 25.72 -6.28
CA ILE A 485 -4.77 25.59 -7.13
C ILE A 485 -5.10 24.86 -8.44
N LEU A 486 -5.87 23.77 -8.38
CA LEU A 486 -6.20 22.90 -9.52
C LEU A 486 -7.49 23.30 -10.24
N GLY A 487 -8.25 24.25 -9.69
CA GLY A 487 -9.55 24.68 -10.19
C GLY A 487 -10.73 23.98 -9.51
N THR A 488 -11.88 24.65 -9.52
CA THR A 488 -13.14 24.15 -8.94
C THR A 488 -13.49 22.76 -9.50
N GLY A 489 -13.75 21.81 -8.60
CA GLY A 489 -14.06 20.41 -8.95
C GLY A 489 -12.85 19.47 -8.94
N ASN A 490 -11.62 19.99 -8.96
CA ASN A 490 -10.39 19.18 -8.96
C ASN A 490 -9.76 19.02 -7.57
N GLY A 491 -10.44 19.48 -6.51
CA GLY A 491 -9.96 19.37 -5.13
C GLY A 491 -10.16 17.99 -4.48
N GLY A 492 -10.89 17.10 -5.14
CA GLY A 492 -11.35 15.83 -4.56
C GLY A 492 -12.65 15.97 -3.75
N ILE A 493 -12.94 14.95 -2.95
CA ILE A 493 -14.15 14.82 -2.14
C ILE A 493 -13.79 14.98 -0.67
N ALA A 494 -14.40 15.97 -0.02
CA ALA A 494 -14.25 16.19 1.42
C ALA A 494 -15.01 15.13 2.23
N ASN A 495 -14.50 14.80 3.42
CA ASN A 495 -15.05 13.82 4.34
C ASN A 495 -15.13 12.39 3.76
N ALA A 496 -14.27 12.10 2.78
CA ALA A 496 -14.08 10.78 2.19
C ALA A 496 -12.60 10.38 2.31
N ALA A 497 -12.32 9.07 2.32
CA ALA A 497 -10.95 8.56 2.32
C ALA A 497 -10.17 9.05 1.09
N PHE A 498 -8.83 9.17 1.20
CA PHE A 498 -7.97 9.42 0.04
C PHE A 498 -8.03 8.23 -0.94
N ASP A 499 -8.10 7.01 -0.41
CA ASP A 499 -8.41 5.79 -1.14
C ASP A 499 -9.53 5.02 -0.44
N THR A 500 -10.72 5.01 -1.04
CA THR A 500 -11.89 4.28 -0.53
C THR A 500 -11.78 2.77 -0.69
N CYS A 501 -10.83 2.30 -1.49
CA CYS A 501 -10.59 0.88 -1.76
C CYS A 501 -9.31 0.34 -1.08
N TYR A 502 -8.64 1.13 -0.23
CA TYR A 502 -7.52 0.68 0.58
C TYR A 502 -7.85 -0.64 1.28
N HIS A 503 -6.97 -1.64 1.14
CA HIS A 503 -7.12 -3.02 1.62
C HIS A 503 -8.42 -3.75 1.22
N GLN A 504 -9.06 -3.36 0.10
CA GLN A 504 -10.33 -3.93 -0.35
C GLN A 504 -10.25 -4.53 -1.76
N GLN A 505 -11.23 -5.38 -2.08
CA GLN A 505 -11.34 -6.02 -3.39
C GLN A 505 -11.44 -5.03 -4.56
N CYS A 506 -11.95 -3.82 -4.30
CA CYS A 506 -12.09 -2.78 -5.32
C CYS A 506 -10.78 -2.04 -5.63
N ASP A 507 -9.67 -2.32 -4.93
CA ASP A 507 -8.35 -1.77 -5.30
C ASP A 507 -7.81 -2.46 -6.55
N ARG A 508 -8.27 -1.94 -7.68
CA ARG A 508 -8.07 -2.44 -9.04
C ARG A 508 -7.57 -1.31 -9.93
N ILE A 509 -7.24 -1.62 -11.18
CA ILE A 509 -6.82 -0.59 -12.16
C ILE A 509 -7.85 0.54 -12.35
N THR A 510 -9.12 0.29 -12.06
CA THR A 510 -10.20 1.29 -12.10
C THR A 510 -10.21 2.25 -10.90
N ASN A 511 -9.40 2.00 -9.88
CA ASN A 511 -9.27 2.82 -8.66
C ASN A 511 -8.13 3.86 -8.76
N ILE A 512 -7.57 4.06 -9.95
CA ILE A 512 -6.35 4.85 -10.17
C ILE A 512 -6.70 6.24 -10.70
N ASN A 513 -6.08 7.29 -10.14
CA ASN A 513 -6.09 8.63 -10.70
C ASN A 513 -4.84 8.87 -11.57
N PRO A 514 -4.95 8.88 -12.92
CA PRO A 514 -3.78 8.97 -13.78
C PRO A 514 -3.04 10.31 -13.68
N PHE A 515 -3.78 11.40 -13.45
CA PHE A 515 -3.18 12.72 -13.26
C PHE A 515 -2.31 12.75 -12.00
N ALA A 516 -2.86 12.29 -10.87
CA ALA A 516 -2.10 12.26 -9.62
C ALA A 516 -0.87 11.36 -9.74
N TYR A 517 -1.06 10.16 -10.33
CA TYR A 517 0.01 9.18 -10.48
C TYR A 517 1.20 9.72 -11.27
N GLU A 518 0.95 10.35 -12.43
CA GLU A 518 1.99 10.98 -13.23
C GLU A 518 2.74 12.07 -12.44
N LYS A 519 2.03 12.95 -11.73
CA LYS A 519 2.67 14.06 -11.01
C LYS A 519 3.51 13.59 -9.83
N VAL A 520 3.03 12.60 -9.09
CA VAL A 520 3.76 12.03 -7.94
C VAL A 520 5.01 11.29 -8.39
N VAL A 521 4.93 10.48 -9.46
CA VAL A 521 6.11 9.79 -10.00
C VAL A 521 7.11 10.78 -10.62
N LYS A 522 6.64 11.89 -11.22
CA LYS A 522 7.51 12.99 -11.66
C LYS A 522 8.25 13.67 -10.50
N ALA A 523 7.58 13.86 -9.36
CA ALA A 523 8.24 14.37 -8.16
C ALA A 523 9.32 13.41 -7.65
N ALA A 524 9.03 12.11 -7.63
CA ALA A 524 10.00 11.06 -7.31
C ALA A 524 11.22 11.09 -8.23
N ALA A 525 10.99 11.15 -9.55
CA ALA A 525 12.03 11.29 -10.56
C ALA A 525 12.91 12.51 -10.33
N TYR A 526 12.30 13.68 -10.08
CA TYR A 526 13.02 14.92 -9.81
C TYR A 526 13.92 14.80 -8.58
N ALA A 527 13.42 14.21 -7.47
CA ALA A 527 14.20 14.06 -6.25
C ALA A 527 15.41 13.15 -6.44
N ILE A 528 15.22 12.00 -7.11
CA ILE A 528 16.32 11.07 -7.46
C ILE A 528 17.37 11.78 -8.32
N GLU A 529 16.94 12.50 -9.35
CA GLU A 529 17.84 13.21 -10.25
C GLU A 529 18.59 14.36 -9.56
N TYR A 530 17.89 15.17 -8.77
CA TYR A 530 18.50 16.27 -8.03
C TYR A 530 19.61 15.76 -7.12
N MET A 531 19.30 14.77 -6.28
CA MET A 531 20.28 14.19 -5.36
C MET A 531 21.38 13.42 -6.07
N GLY A 532 21.04 12.69 -7.14
CA GLY A 532 21.98 12.00 -8.02
C GLY A 532 22.97 12.93 -8.72
N ARG A 533 22.67 14.23 -8.85
CA ARG A 533 23.53 15.23 -9.48
C ARG A 533 24.26 16.14 -8.48
N LEU A 534 24.00 16.04 -7.17
CA LEU A 534 24.70 16.84 -6.18
C LEU A 534 26.19 16.47 -6.13
N ASN A 535 27.06 17.48 -6.05
CA ASN A 535 28.51 17.27 -5.92
C ASN A 535 28.89 16.53 -4.63
N ASP A 536 28.15 16.77 -3.54
CA ASP A 536 28.36 16.16 -2.23
C ASP A 536 27.02 15.96 -1.51
N LEU A 537 26.35 14.85 -1.83
CA LEU A 537 25.04 14.48 -1.30
C LEU A 537 25.12 14.17 0.21
N GLU A 538 26.19 13.51 0.65
CA GLU A 538 26.36 13.18 2.07
C GLU A 538 26.44 14.44 2.91
N LYS A 539 27.26 15.42 2.52
CA LYS A 539 27.33 16.72 3.21
C LYS A 539 26.03 17.50 3.12
N TRP A 540 25.30 17.40 2.01
CA TRP A 540 23.98 18.03 1.89
C TRP A 540 22.99 17.44 2.90
N LEU A 541 22.91 16.11 3.02
CA LEU A 541 22.04 15.43 3.99
C LEU A 541 22.51 15.64 5.44
N TYR A 542 23.81 15.55 5.67
CA TYR A 542 24.45 15.50 6.98
C TYR A 542 25.51 16.61 7.10
N PRO A 543 25.10 17.89 7.18
CA PRO A 543 26.05 19.01 7.20
C PRO A 543 26.97 19.02 8.44
N GLN A 544 26.58 18.32 9.51
CA GLN A 544 27.37 18.13 10.73
C GLN A 544 28.12 16.78 10.75
N GLY A 545 28.13 16.06 9.62
CA GLY A 545 28.68 14.71 9.50
C GLY A 545 27.70 13.63 9.94
N ARG A 546 27.92 12.41 9.42
CA ARG A 546 27.19 11.21 9.83
C ARG A 546 27.92 10.51 10.97
N PRO A 547 27.21 10.04 12.03
CA PRO A 547 27.82 9.24 13.08
C PRO A 547 28.49 8.00 12.51
N LYS A 548 29.71 7.69 12.96
CA LYS A 548 30.44 6.46 12.58
C LYS A 548 29.73 5.18 13.03
N ARG A 549 28.84 5.29 14.03
CA ARG A 549 27.99 4.20 14.52
C ARG A 549 26.58 4.76 14.67
N LEU A 550 25.66 4.23 13.88
CA LEU A 550 24.24 4.53 14.00
C LEU A 550 23.66 3.70 15.15
N GLU A 551 22.72 4.28 15.90
CA GLU A 551 21.95 3.53 16.90
C GLU A 551 21.20 2.41 16.19
N ARG A 552 21.30 1.19 16.74
CA ARG A 552 20.74 -0.01 16.13
C ARG A 552 19.46 -0.39 16.85
N ILE A 553 18.35 -0.42 16.12
CA ILE A 553 17.09 -0.99 16.61
C ILE A 553 16.98 -2.42 16.09
N SER A 554 16.69 -3.37 16.99
CA SER A 554 16.58 -4.80 16.62
C SER A 554 15.30 -5.11 15.84
N ARG A 555 15.30 -6.23 15.10
CA ARG A 555 14.13 -6.79 14.38
C ARG A 555 12.86 -6.79 15.22
N SER A 556 12.98 -7.37 16.41
CA SER A 556 11.88 -7.56 17.34
C SER A 556 11.38 -6.23 17.90
N GLN A 557 12.25 -5.23 18.03
CA GLN A 557 11.82 -3.90 18.45
C GLN A 557 11.05 -3.24 17.30
N LEU A 558 11.62 -3.14 16.10
CA LEU A 558 10.94 -2.50 14.95
C LEU A 558 9.57 -3.13 14.66
N TYR A 559 9.52 -4.46 14.62
CA TYR A 559 8.29 -5.20 14.37
C TYR A 559 7.23 -4.97 15.47
N ASN A 560 7.63 -5.03 16.75
CA ASN A 560 6.68 -4.89 17.87
C ASN A 560 6.35 -3.43 18.23
N THR A 561 7.09 -2.45 17.70
CA THR A 561 6.84 -1.01 17.92
C THR A 561 5.98 -0.36 16.85
N GLN A 562 5.53 -1.11 15.84
CA GLN A 562 4.54 -0.60 14.88
C GLN A 562 3.19 -0.44 15.60
N ASN A 563 3.04 0.72 16.24
CA ASN A 563 1.87 1.17 16.97
C ASN A 563 0.79 1.65 16.00
N ASP A 564 0.31 0.76 15.13
CA ASP A 564 -0.92 1.06 14.40
C ASP A 564 -2.07 0.18 14.92
N PRO A 565 -2.91 0.72 15.83
CA PRO A 565 -4.15 0.05 16.24
C PRO A 565 -5.18 -0.05 15.10
N GLU A 566 -4.95 0.60 13.96
CA GLU A 566 -5.81 0.65 12.78
C GLU A 566 -5.26 -0.07 11.54
N LEU A 567 -4.11 -0.77 11.63
CA LEU A 567 -3.54 -1.44 10.45
C LEU A 567 -4.41 -2.56 9.85
N TYR A 568 -5.51 -2.98 10.49
CA TYR A 568 -6.63 -3.73 9.88
C TYR A 568 -7.95 -3.55 10.64
#